data_AF-A0A8S9W9X1-F1
#
_entry.id   AF-A0A8S9W9X1-F1
#
_cell.length_a   1.000
_cell.length_b   1.000
_cell.length_c   1.000
_cell.angle_alpha   90.00
_cell.angle_beta   90.00
_cell.angle_gamma   90.00
#
_symmetry.space_group_name_H-M   'P 1'
#
loop_
_entity.id
_entity.type
_entity.pdbx_description
1 polymer ?
#
loop_
_entity_poly.entity_id
_entity_poly.type
_entity_poly.pdbx_seq_one_letter_code
_entity_poly.pdbx_strand_id
1 'polypeptide(L)'
;MYTNLKYYLQYRKKKTIDKESFAREILLKSWPIYVPGRLLPEYSNYIKSLRGVSIFFDMQQELQLFDVSEELENIHQPTLIIFGEKDPFMEGGRQLKGIRQSRFSVIPSAKHLPFLEDEKYFNIVIREFLTGKML
;
A
#
# COMPACT_ATOMS: atom_id res chain seq x y z
N MET A 1 2.59 9.08 11.16
CA MET A 1 2.96 7.64 11.09
C MET A 1 3.67 7.11 12.36
N TYR A 2 4.42 7.94 13.10
CA TYR A 2 5.05 7.58 14.39
C TYR A 2 4.10 7.21 15.56
N THR A 3 2.81 7.45 15.41
CA THR A 3 1.79 7.18 16.42
C THR A 3 1.54 5.69 16.63
N ASN A 4 1.56 4.88 15.56
CA ASN A 4 1.17 3.47 15.63
C ASN A 4 2.22 2.58 16.32
N LEU A 5 3.51 2.84 16.11
CA LEU A 5 4.60 2.12 16.78
C LEU A 5 4.63 2.41 18.30
N LYS A 6 4.41 3.67 18.68
CA LYS A 6 4.34 4.08 20.10
C LYS A 6 3.15 3.41 20.82
N TYR A 7 2.03 3.23 20.11
CA TYR A 7 0.86 2.50 20.59
C TYR A 7 1.11 0.98 20.70
N TYR A 8 1.76 0.36 19.73
CA TYR A 8 2.14 -1.06 19.79
C TYR A 8 3.12 -1.37 20.94
N LEU A 9 4.12 -0.49 21.15
CA LEU A 9 5.06 -0.62 22.27
C LEU A 9 4.37 -0.37 23.63
N GLN A 10 3.37 0.51 23.70
CA GLN A 10 2.52 0.66 24.88
C GLN A 10 1.65 -0.57 25.13
N TYR A 11 1.11 -1.20 24.09
CA TYR A 11 0.38 -2.46 24.16
C TYR A 11 1.24 -3.59 24.76
N ARG A 12 2.48 -3.74 24.28
CA ARG A 12 3.43 -4.74 24.82
C ARG A 12 3.71 -4.52 26.32
N LYS A 13 3.59 -3.29 26.81
CA LYS A 13 3.78 -2.92 28.23
C LYS A 13 2.52 -3.03 29.10
N LYS A 14 1.30 -2.98 28.54
CA LYS A 14 0.03 -3.01 29.30
C LYS A 14 -0.75 -4.31 29.04
N LYS A 15 -0.83 -5.18 30.05
CA LYS A 15 -1.53 -6.48 30.00
C LYS A 15 -3.08 -6.43 29.83
N THR A 16 -3.69 -5.25 29.84
CA THR A 16 -5.14 -5.08 30.11
C THR A 16 -5.97 -4.40 29.02
N ILE A 17 -5.43 -4.22 27.80
CA ILE A 17 -6.25 -3.72 26.69
C ILE A 17 -6.96 -4.89 26.03
N ASP A 18 -8.29 -4.78 25.87
CA ASP A 18 -9.09 -5.72 25.10
C ASP A 18 -8.50 -5.86 23.68
N LYS A 19 -8.06 -7.08 23.38
CA LYS A 19 -7.34 -7.40 22.14
C LYS A 19 -8.22 -7.17 20.91
N GLU A 20 -9.52 -7.38 21.06
CA GLU A 20 -10.48 -7.29 19.96
C GLU A 20 -10.77 -5.82 19.59
N SER A 21 -10.99 -4.96 20.59
CA SER A 21 -11.14 -3.52 20.40
C SER A 21 -9.87 -2.88 19.81
N PHE A 22 -8.68 -3.29 20.24
CA PHE A 22 -7.41 -2.78 19.73
C PHE A 22 -7.13 -3.18 18.28
N ALA A 23 -7.29 -4.47 17.95
CA ALA A 23 -7.14 -4.94 16.58
C ALA A 23 -8.14 -4.24 15.65
N ARG A 24 -9.39 -4.05 16.09
CA ARG A 24 -10.41 -3.35 15.32
C ARG A 24 -10.07 -1.88 15.08
N GLU A 25 -9.55 -1.17 16.09
CA GLU A 25 -9.16 0.24 15.95
C GLU A 25 -7.97 0.41 14.99
N ILE A 26 -6.95 -0.44 15.09
CA ILE A 26 -5.80 -0.41 14.17
C ILE A 26 -6.24 -0.77 12.76
N LEU A 27 -7.03 -1.83 12.57
CA LEU A 27 -7.49 -2.25 11.25
C LEU A 27 -8.41 -1.22 10.59
N LEU A 28 -9.25 -0.51 11.35
CA LEU A 28 -10.12 0.51 10.78
C LEU A 28 -9.38 1.82 10.46
N LYS A 29 -8.37 2.19 11.26
CA LYS A 29 -7.63 3.46 11.08
C LYS A 29 -6.42 3.34 10.17
N SER A 30 -5.86 2.14 10.01
CA SER A 30 -4.59 1.92 9.32
C SER A 30 -4.74 1.31 7.93
N TRP A 31 -5.97 1.08 7.45
CA TRP A 31 -6.21 0.33 6.22
C TRP A 31 -6.69 1.24 5.08
N PRO A 32 -5.76 1.74 4.24
CA PRO A 32 -6.09 2.47 3.03
C PRO A 32 -6.32 1.57 1.80
N ILE A 33 -6.16 0.25 1.96
CA ILE A 33 -6.39 -0.74 0.91
C ILE A 33 -7.90 -0.88 0.72
N TYR A 34 -8.35 -0.87 -0.52
CA TYR A 34 -9.71 -1.26 -0.87
C TYR A 34 -10.02 -2.64 -0.25
N VAL A 35 -10.92 -2.66 0.72
CA VAL A 35 -11.49 -3.89 1.27
C VAL A 35 -12.78 -4.08 0.49
N PRO A 36 -12.85 -5.01 -0.50
CA PRO A 36 -14.13 -5.36 -1.07
C PRO A 36 -15.06 -5.76 0.07
N GLY A 37 -16.36 -5.51 -0.04
CA GLY A 37 -17.35 -5.73 1.03
C GLY A 37 -17.46 -7.15 1.61
N ARG A 38 -16.50 -8.03 1.34
CA ARG A 38 -16.29 -9.36 1.92
C ARG A 38 -14.79 -9.62 2.08
N LEU A 39 -14.19 -9.20 3.20
CA LEU A 39 -13.18 -10.10 3.78
C LEU A 39 -13.96 -11.36 4.15
N LEU A 40 -13.63 -12.49 3.54
CA LEU A 40 -14.26 -13.76 3.93
C LEU A 40 -14.06 -13.92 5.46
N PRO A 41 -15.07 -14.38 6.21
CA PRO A 41 -15.03 -14.42 7.68
C PRO A 41 -13.75 -15.05 8.27
N GLU A 42 -13.19 -16.03 7.55
CA GLU A 42 -11.91 -16.67 7.82
C GLU A 42 -10.71 -15.70 7.89
N TYR A 43 -10.60 -14.75 6.96
CA TYR A 43 -9.53 -13.73 6.98
C TYR A 43 -9.76 -12.70 8.09
N SER A 44 -11.03 -12.39 8.40
CA SER A 44 -11.37 -11.52 9.55
C SER A 44 -10.79 -12.08 10.84
N ASN A 45 -10.96 -13.38 11.08
CA ASN A 45 -10.52 -13.99 12.34
C ASN A 45 -8.99 -14.11 12.42
N TYR A 46 -8.32 -14.38 11.30
CA TYR A 46 -6.86 -14.40 11.23
C TYR A 46 -6.25 -13.01 11.46
N ILE A 47 -6.77 -11.98 10.80
CA ILE A 47 -6.27 -10.61 10.92
C ILE A 47 -6.60 -9.99 12.29
N LYS A 48 -7.74 -10.36 12.90
CA LYS A 48 -8.05 -10.03 14.30
C LYS A 48 -7.17 -10.74 15.31
N SER A 49 -6.48 -11.82 14.93
CA SER A 49 -5.56 -12.51 15.83
C SER A 49 -4.28 -11.69 16.03
N LEU A 50 -3.68 -11.80 17.22
CA LEU A 50 -2.39 -11.15 17.51
C LEU A 50 -1.27 -11.56 16.54
N ARG A 51 -1.38 -12.75 15.92
CA ARG A 51 -0.43 -13.20 14.91
C ARG A 51 -0.56 -12.41 13.61
N GLY A 52 -1.78 -12.17 13.14
CA GLY A 52 -2.03 -11.35 11.95
C GLY A 52 -1.53 -9.92 12.14
N VAL A 53 -1.77 -9.34 13.32
CA VAL A 53 -1.27 -8.01 13.69
C VAL A 53 0.26 -7.97 13.77
N SER A 54 0.91 -8.99 14.37
CA SER A 54 2.38 -9.05 14.43
C SER A 54 3.00 -9.12 13.04
N ILE A 55 2.52 -10.03 12.19
CA ILE A 55 3.03 -10.18 10.82
C ILE A 55 2.89 -8.88 10.03
N PHE A 56 1.78 -8.16 10.20
CA PHE A 56 1.60 -6.85 9.57
C PHE A 56 2.64 -5.82 10.05
N PHE A 57 2.92 -5.76 11.35
CA PHE A 57 3.95 -4.86 11.89
C PHE A 57 5.36 -5.25 11.46
N ASP A 58 5.66 -6.53 11.42
CA ASP A 58 6.97 -7.03 10.98
C ASP A 58 7.17 -6.71 9.50
N MET A 59 6.17 -6.97 8.66
CA MET A 59 6.17 -6.60 7.25
C MET A 59 6.27 -5.08 7.04
N GLN A 60 5.58 -4.28 7.87
CA GLN A 60 5.67 -2.82 7.81
C GLN A 60 7.07 -2.31 8.19
N GLN A 61 7.73 -2.94 9.18
CA GLN A 61 9.11 -2.60 9.54
C GLN A 61 10.09 -2.97 8.43
N GLU A 62 9.94 -4.15 7.81
CA GLU A 62 10.77 -4.56 6.68
C GLU A 62 10.61 -3.59 5.49
N LEU A 63 9.38 -3.20 5.17
CA LEU A 63 9.11 -2.22 4.11
C LEU A 63 9.69 -0.83 4.41
N GLN A 64 9.84 -0.44 5.70
CA GLN A 64 10.48 0.83 6.08
C GLN A 64 12.00 0.80 5.93
N LEU A 65 12.60 -0.38 6.01
CA LEU A 65 14.05 -0.56 5.84
C LEU A 65 14.43 -0.77 4.37
N PHE A 66 13.46 -1.05 3.51
CA PHE A 66 13.65 -1.24 2.09
C PHE A 66 13.72 0.10 1.37
N ASP A 67 14.93 0.64 1.22
CA ASP A 67 15.21 1.84 0.43
C ASP A 67 16.07 1.46 -0.78
N VAL A 68 15.52 1.69 -1.97
CA VAL A 68 16.20 1.45 -3.26
C VAL A 68 16.45 2.76 -4.01
N SER A 69 16.34 3.91 -3.34
CA SER A 69 16.45 5.24 -3.95
C SER A 69 17.79 5.44 -4.68
N GLU A 70 18.89 4.97 -4.10
CA GLU A 70 20.23 5.00 -4.69
C GLU A 70 20.38 4.07 -5.91
N GLU A 71 19.54 3.05 -6.03
CA GLU A 71 19.58 2.07 -7.11
C GLU A 71 18.69 2.44 -8.30
N LEU A 72 17.78 3.42 -8.14
CA LEU A 72 16.81 3.79 -9.19
C LEU A 72 17.48 4.22 -10.49
N GLU A 73 18.67 4.83 -10.43
CA GLU A 73 19.41 5.25 -11.62
C GLU A 73 19.97 4.09 -12.46
N ASN A 74 20.11 2.91 -11.84
CA ASN A 74 20.56 1.68 -12.49
C ASN A 74 19.42 0.98 -13.26
N ILE A 75 18.17 1.44 -13.11
CA ILE A 75 17.04 0.94 -13.88
C ILE A 75 17.07 1.58 -15.26
N HIS A 76 17.39 0.77 -16.27
CA HIS A 76 17.54 1.22 -17.67
C HIS A 76 16.38 0.85 -18.57
N GLN A 77 15.48 -0.02 -18.11
CA GLN A 77 14.30 -0.43 -18.86
C GLN A 77 13.23 0.67 -18.84
N PRO A 78 12.47 0.84 -19.94
CA PRO A 78 11.24 1.62 -19.91
C PRO A 78 10.35 1.14 -18.78
N THR A 79 9.92 2.05 -17.91
CA THR A 79 9.18 1.72 -16.70
C THR A 79 7.88 2.51 -16.64
N LEU A 80 6.77 1.84 -16.37
CA LEU A 80 5.49 2.49 -16.10
C LEU A 80 5.21 2.45 -14.60
N ILE A 81 4.96 3.63 -14.03
CA ILE A 81 4.58 3.81 -12.63
C ILE A 81 3.12 4.27 -12.62
N ILE A 82 2.24 3.51 -11.97
CA ILE A 82 0.80 3.79 -11.91
C ILE A 82 0.39 3.98 -10.45
N PHE A 83 -0.30 5.09 -10.16
CA PHE A 83 -0.89 5.37 -8.84
C PHE A 83 -2.35 5.81 -8.98
N GLY A 84 -3.15 5.57 -7.96
CA GLY A 84 -4.42 6.27 -7.81
C GLY A 84 -4.21 7.69 -7.25
N GLU A 85 -5.00 8.64 -7.73
CA GLU A 85 -4.95 10.05 -7.28
C GLU A 85 -5.11 10.21 -5.76
N LYS A 86 -5.90 9.33 -5.13
CA LYS A 86 -6.22 9.34 -3.69
C LYS A 86 -5.40 8.31 -2.91
N ASP A 87 -4.35 7.75 -3.50
CA ASP A 87 -3.44 6.85 -2.79
C ASP A 87 -2.66 7.64 -1.71
N PRO A 88 -2.77 7.30 -0.41
CA PRO A 88 -2.01 7.98 0.64
C PRO A 88 -0.50 7.80 0.53
N PHE A 89 -0.02 6.87 -0.30
CA PHE A 89 1.40 6.60 -0.54
C PHE A 89 1.93 7.23 -1.83
N MET A 90 1.12 8.05 -2.52
CA MET A 90 1.48 8.68 -3.79
C MET A 90 2.79 9.47 -3.72
N GLU A 91 3.12 10.12 -2.60
CA GLU A 91 4.36 10.88 -2.48
C GLU A 91 5.61 9.99 -2.54
N GLY A 92 5.57 8.80 -1.93
CA GLY A 92 6.63 7.80 -2.11
C GLY A 92 6.73 7.34 -3.57
N GLY A 93 5.59 7.20 -4.24
CA GLY A 93 5.54 6.94 -5.68
C GLY A 93 6.23 8.01 -6.53
N ARG A 94 6.14 9.30 -6.16
CA ARG A 94 6.80 10.39 -6.90
C ARG A 94 8.31 10.32 -6.81
N GLN A 95 8.88 9.70 -5.78
CA GLN A 95 10.32 9.50 -5.64
C GLN A 95 10.86 8.52 -6.70
N LEU A 96 10.02 7.63 -7.22
CA LEU A 96 10.37 6.70 -8.31
C LEU A 96 10.65 7.39 -9.66
N LYS A 97 10.44 8.71 -9.75
CA LYS A 97 10.89 9.52 -10.91
C LYS A 97 12.41 9.51 -11.10
N GLY A 98 13.19 9.01 -10.13
CA GLY A 98 14.63 8.75 -10.30
C GLY A 98 14.95 7.76 -11.43
N ILE A 99 13.97 6.96 -11.86
CA ILE A 99 14.11 6.05 -13.01
C ILE A 99 14.08 6.87 -14.31
N ARG A 100 15.20 6.90 -15.03
CA ARG A 100 15.41 7.77 -16.21
C ARG A 100 14.37 7.61 -17.31
N GLN A 101 13.95 6.37 -17.58
CA GLN A 101 12.97 6.06 -18.64
C GLN A 101 11.60 5.71 -18.06
N SER A 102 11.16 6.44 -17.04
CA SER A 102 9.85 6.21 -16.42
C SER A 102 8.74 7.07 -17.01
N ARG A 103 7.55 6.48 -17.13
CA ARG A 103 6.26 7.18 -17.34
C ARG A 103 5.47 7.08 -16.04
N PHE A 104 5.02 8.22 -15.52
CA PHE A 104 4.15 8.27 -14.36
C PHE A 104 2.70 8.51 -14.80
N SER A 105 1.77 7.64 -14.42
CA SER A 105 0.34 7.76 -14.74
C SER A 105 -0.49 7.75 -13.46
N VAL A 106 -1.38 8.73 -13.33
CA VAL A 106 -2.27 8.88 -12.16
C VAL A 106 -3.69 8.60 -12.61
N ILE A 107 -4.31 7.60 -11.99
CA ILE A 107 -5.69 7.21 -12.28
C ILE A 107 -6.63 8.07 -11.43
N PRO A 108 -7.48 8.91 -12.05
CA PRO A 108 -8.35 9.82 -11.32
C PRO A 108 -9.26 9.10 -10.34
N SER A 109 -9.49 9.69 -9.17
CA SER A 109 -10.37 9.17 -8.11
C SER A 109 -10.04 7.79 -7.51
N ALA A 110 -9.11 7.02 -8.08
CA ALA A 110 -8.64 5.77 -7.52
C ALA A 110 -7.75 6.00 -6.27
N LYS A 111 -7.72 5.03 -5.37
CA LYS A 111 -6.88 4.97 -4.17
C LYS A 111 -5.72 4.00 -4.42
N HIS A 112 -5.52 3.05 -3.52
CA HIS A 112 -4.34 2.19 -3.49
C HIS A 112 -4.39 1.03 -4.49
N LEU A 113 -5.57 0.59 -4.92
CA LEU A 113 -5.73 -0.55 -5.83
C LEU A 113 -6.39 -0.09 -7.14
N PRO A 114 -5.72 0.76 -7.94
CA PRO A 114 -6.35 1.39 -9.10
C PRO A 114 -6.80 0.39 -10.17
N PHE A 115 -6.19 -0.79 -10.24
CA PHE A 115 -6.60 -1.88 -11.14
C PHE A 115 -7.96 -2.51 -10.76
N LEU A 116 -8.39 -2.42 -9.50
CA LEU A 116 -9.73 -2.83 -9.06
C LEU A 116 -10.73 -1.67 -9.10
N GLU A 117 -10.26 -0.45 -8.85
CA GLU A 117 -11.12 0.72 -8.66
C GLU A 117 -11.52 1.38 -9.99
N ASP A 118 -10.63 1.37 -10.99
CA ASP A 118 -10.92 1.79 -12.36
C ASP A 118 -10.17 0.89 -13.36
N GLU A 119 -10.66 -0.34 -13.49
CA GLU A 119 -10.09 -1.37 -14.37
C GLU A 119 -9.95 -0.88 -15.81
N LYS A 120 -10.92 -0.09 -16.30
CA LYS A 120 -10.93 0.41 -17.68
C LYS A 120 -9.75 1.36 -17.90
N TYR A 121 -9.60 2.37 -17.05
CA TYR A 121 -8.50 3.33 -17.18
C TYR A 121 -7.15 2.65 -16.97
N PHE A 122 -7.04 1.77 -15.96
CA PHE A 122 -5.82 0.99 -15.71
C PHE A 122 -5.40 0.20 -16.95
N ASN A 123 -6.33 -0.53 -17.56
CA ASN A 123 -6.06 -1.32 -18.76
C ASN A 123 -5.67 -0.46 -19.97
N ILE A 124 -6.24 0.74 -20.13
CA ILE A 124 -5.84 1.68 -21.19
C ILE A 124 -4.37 2.07 -20.99
N VAL A 125 -4.00 2.54 -19.80
CA VAL A 125 -2.64 2.99 -19.50
C VAL A 125 -1.60 1.88 -19.73
N ILE A 126 -1.91 0.65 -19.31
CA ILE A 126 -1.05 -0.52 -19.55
C ILE A 126 -0.90 -0.80 -21.05
N ARG A 127 -2.00 -0.81 -21.80
CA ARG A 127 -1.97 -1.08 -23.25
C ARG A 127 -1.19 -0.03 -24.01
N GLU A 128 -1.37 1.24 -23.68
CA GLU A 128 -0.61 2.33 -24.30
C GLU A 128 0.89 2.16 -24.06
N PHE A 129 1.28 1.85 -22.83
CA PHE A 129 2.68 1.67 -22.49
C PHE A 129 3.31 0.46 -23.20
N LEU A 130 2.61 -0.68 -23.24
CA LEU A 130 3.12 -1.90 -23.87
C LEU A 130 3.18 -1.82 -25.40
N THR A 131 2.29 -1.04 -26.02
CA THR A 131 2.19 -0.95 -27.49
C THR A 131 2.84 0.30 -28.08
N GLY A 132 3.15 1.30 -27.26
CA GLY A 132 3.64 2.61 -27.70
C GLY A 132 2.62 3.46 -28.46
N LYS A 133 1.34 3.06 -28.50
CA LYS A 133 0.26 3.78 -29.18
C LYS A 133 -0.64 4.45 -28.15
N MET A 134 -0.96 5.74 -28.32
CA MET A 134 -2.01 6.39 -27.53
C MET A 134 -3.38 5.94 -28.02
N LEU A 135 -4.28 5.62 -27.08
CA LEU A 135 -5.63 5.08 -27.34
C LEU A 135 -6.72 6.11 -27.08
#